data_AF-A0A2M7N2I1-F1
#
_entry.id   AF-A0A2M7N2I1-F1
#
_cell.length_a   1.000
_cell.length_b   1.000
_cell.length_c   1.000
_cell.angle_alpha   90.00
_cell.angle_beta   90.00
_cell.angle_gamma   90.00
#
_symmetry.space_group_name_H-M   'P 1'
#
loop_
_entity.id
_entity.type
_entity.pdbx_description
1 polymer ?
#
loop_
_entity_poly.entity_id
_entity_poly.type
_entity_poly.pdbx_seq_one_letter_code
_entity_poly.pdbx_strand_id
1 'polypeptide(L)'
;TDYDFYVQADCGPGDSSVWQGPYSFSTPTCNPSEMCMHYLSGTDSYGDGWNNASVTIQQAGVTVKVFTLTGGSAYSDSVSLCNGASIDLVWAGGSYPSECGFAMTDFTVIP
;
A
#
# COMPACT_ATOMS: atom_id res chain seq x y z
N THR A 1 11.07 1.51 -6.87
CA THR A 1 11.77 2.77 -7.19
C THR A 1 10.79 3.76 -7.77
N ASP A 2 10.86 5.01 -7.37
CA ASP A 2 9.95 6.07 -7.84
C ASP A 2 10.53 6.78 -9.06
N TYR A 3 9.65 7.09 -10.02
CA TYR A 3 9.98 7.73 -11.28
C TYR A 3 8.96 8.81 -11.60
N ASP A 4 9.45 9.91 -12.17
CA ASP A 4 8.62 10.87 -12.87
C ASP A 4 8.86 10.71 -14.36
N PHE A 5 7.79 10.65 -15.14
CA PHE A 5 7.88 10.73 -16.59
C PHE A 5 7.18 11.96 -17.15
N TYR A 6 7.71 12.43 -18.26
CA TYR A 6 7.20 13.56 -19.03
C TYR A 6 6.90 13.07 -20.44
N VAL A 7 5.83 13.61 -21.04
CA VAL A 7 5.41 13.25 -22.39
C VAL A 7 5.43 14.50 -23.25
N GLN A 8 6.02 14.39 -24.43
CA GLN A 8 6.02 15.42 -25.46
C GLN A 8 5.78 14.77 -26.82
N ALA A 9 4.98 15.42 -27.65
CA ALA A 9 4.88 15.06 -29.05
C ALA A 9 6.00 15.72 -29.85
N ASP A 10 6.70 14.94 -30.68
CA ASP A 10 7.65 15.42 -31.68
C ASP A 10 7.02 15.29 -33.07
N CYS A 11 6.70 16.42 -33.68
CA CYS A 11 6.12 16.50 -35.03
C CYS A 11 7.18 16.82 -36.10
N GLY A 12 8.45 16.98 -35.72
CA GLY A 12 9.56 17.29 -36.61
C GLY A 12 10.42 18.48 -36.15
N PRO A 13 11.41 18.90 -36.96
CA PRO A 13 12.39 19.92 -36.57
C PRO A 13 11.74 21.24 -36.16
N GLY A 14 11.86 21.57 -34.87
CA GLY A 14 11.32 22.81 -34.29
C GLY A 14 9.80 22.79 -34.03
N ASP A 15 9.13 21.67 -34.24
CA ASP A 15 7.70 21.49 -33.99
C ASP A 15 7.47 20.39 -32.95
N SER A 16 7.62 20.75 -31.68
CA SER A 16 7.33 19.86 -30.56
C SER A 16 6.32 20.50 -29.63
N SER A 17 5.47 19.68 -28.99
CA SER A 17 4.51 20.20 -28.02
C SER A 17 5.22 20.75 -26.77
N VAL A 18 4.48 21.41 -25.89
CA VAL A 18 4.95 21.57 -24.51
C VAL A 18 5.11 20.20 -23.84
N TRP A 19 6.04 20.08 -22.90
CA TRP A 19 6.16 18.91 -22.05
C TRP A 19 4.94 18.81 -21.12
N GLN A 20 4.32 17.64 -21.07
CA GLN A 20 3.29 17.29 -20.10
C GLN A 20 3.88 16.45 -18.98
N GLY A 21 3.47 16.72 -17.73
CA GLY A 21 3.99 16.08 -16.53
C GLY A 21 4.53 17.08 -15.49
N PRO A 22 5.17 16.58 -14.41
CA PRO A 22 5.51 15.18 -14.18
C PRO A 22 4.28 14.30 -13.86
N TYR A 23 4.35 13.05 -14.31
CA TYR A 23 3.49 11.98 -13.83
C TYR A 23 4.33 11.01 -13.01
N SER A 24 3.98 10.86 -11.73
CA SER A 24 4.73 10.02 -10.81
C SER A 24 4.20 8.59 -10.79
N PHE A 25 5.11 7.61 -10.80
CA PHE A 25 4.79 6.20 -10.59
C PHE A 25 5.93 5.46 -9.88
N SER A 26 5.59 4.32 -9.27
CA SER A 26 6.56 3.44 -8.65
C SER A 26 6.67 2.13 -9.41
N THR A 27 7.89 1.62 -9.54
CA THR A 27 8.14 0.26 -10.04
C THR A 27 7.85 -0.77 -8.96
N PRO A 28 7.16 -1.88 -9.30
CA PRO A 28 6.99 -3.01 -8.39
C PRO A 28 8.34 -3.56 -7.92
N THR A 29 8.36 -4.09 -6.70
CA THR A 29 9.54 -4.68 -6.06
C THR A 29 9.93 -6.06 -6.62
N CYS A 30 9.03 -6.72 -7.36
CA CYS A 30 9.25 -8.01 -8.02
C CYS A 30 8.33 -8.13 -9.24
N ASN A 31 8.47 -9.22 -10.01
CA ASN A 31 7.58 -9.44 -11.16
C ASN A 31 6.13 -9.61 -10.68
N PRO A 32 5.14 -9.09 -11.43
CA PRO A 32 3.73 -9.29 -11.09
C PRO A 32 3.32 -10.75 -10.93
N SER A 33 3.96 -11.67 -11.67
CA SER A 33 3.74 -13.12 -11.56
C SER A 33 4.26 -13.74 -10.25
N GLU A 34 5.10 -13.02 -9.52
CA GLU A 34 5.68 -13.42 -8.23
C GLU A 34 5.02 -12.67 -7.07
N MET A 35 3.96 -11.89 -7.32
CA MET A 35 3.22 -11.19 -6.29
C MET A 35 2.00 -12.01 -5.85
N CYS A 36 1.78 -12.06 -4.53
CA CYS A 36 0.60 -12.67 -3.93
C CYS A 36 -0.22 -11.59 -3.21
N MET A 37 -1.54 -11.70 -3.29
CA MET A 37 -2.45 -10.80 -2.61
C MET A 37 -2.65 -11.27 -1.17
N HIS A 38 -2.46 -10.37 -0.23
CA HIS A 38 -2.76 -10.58 1.18
C HIS A 38 -3.84 -9.60 1.63
N TYR A 39 -4.61 -10.01 2.62
CA TYR A 39 -5.64 -9.18 3.24
C TYR A 39 -5.18 -8.74 4.61
N LEU A 40 -5.43 -7.47 4.91
CA LEU A 40 -5.27 -6.91 6.23
C LEU A 40 -6.63 -6.50 6.74
N SER A 41 -7.05 -7.09 7.85
CA SER A 41 -8.26 -6.73 8.57
C SER A 41 -7.89 -5.91 9.80
N GLY A 42 -8.61 -4.82 10.00
CA GLY A 42 -8.57 -4.00 11.19
C GLY A 42 -9.88 -4.09 11.95
N THR A 43 -9.79 -4.03 13.28
CA THR A 43 -10.92 -3.98 14.19
C THR A 43 -10.75 -2.81 15.16
N ASP A 44 -11.87 -2.23 15.56
CA ASP A 44 -11.94 -1.20 16.59
C ASP A 44 -13.11 -1.48 17.55
N SER A 45 -12.81 -1.61 18.85
CA SER A 45 -13.83 -2.03 19.83
C SER A 45 -14.83 -0.93 20.18
N TYR A 46 -14.47 0.34 20.01
CA TYR A 46 -15.36 1.47 20.30
C TYR A 46 -16.25 1.80 19.09
N GLY A 47 -15.71 1.64 17.89
CA GLY A 47 -16.40 1.74 16.61
C GLY A 47 -16.32 3.08 15.92
N ASP A 48 -15.40 3.97 16.31
CA ASP A 48 -15.21 5.28 15.70
C ASP A 48 -13.96 5.37 14.82
N GLY A 49 -13.18 4.30 14.72
CA GLY A 49 -11.95 4.24 13.96
C GLY A 49 -10.73 4.19 14.85
N TRP A 50 -9.55 4.19 14.22
CA TRP A 50 -8.28 4.03 14.92
C TRP A 50 -7.67 5.33 15.43
N ASN A 51 -8.34 6.47 15.24
CA ASN A 51 -7.91 7.81 15.69
C ASN A 51 -6.40 8.07 15.50
N ASN A 52 -5.95 8.01 14.24
CA ASN A 52 -4.55 8.14 13.79
C ASN A 52 -3.63 6.94 14.08
N ALA A 53 -4.14 5.82 14.60
CA ALA A 53 -3.37 4.59 14.61
C ALA A 53 -3.28 4.01 13.20
N SER A 54 -2.18 3.33 12.91
CA SER A 54 -1.95 2.70 11.62
C SER A 54 -0.99 1.52 11.74
N VAL A 55 -1.07 0.61 10.78
CA VAL A 55 -0.01 -0.38 10.56
C VAL A 55 0.63 -0.10 9.21
N THR A 56 1.94 0.05 9.21
CA THR A 56 2.73 0.21 7.99
C THR A 56 3.27 -1.16 7.59
N ILE A 57 2.96 -1.57 6.37
CA ILE A 57 3.47 -2.80 5.77
C ILE A 57 4.71 -2.44 4.96
N GLN A 58 5.84 -3.01 5.35
CA GLN A 58 7.11 -2.85 4.66
C GLN A 58 7.59 -4.17 4.08
N GLN A 59 8.24 -4.08 2.91
CA GLN A 59 8.88 -5.21 2.27
C GLN A 59 10.31 -4.84 1.94
N ALA A 60 11.27 -5.62 2.44
CA ALA A 60 12.70 -5.33 2.32
C ALA A 60 13.07 -3.88 2.75
N GLY A 61 12.39 -3.36 3.78
CA GLY A 61 12.59 -1.99 4.29
C GLY A 61 11.89 -0.87 3.49
N VAL A 62 11.16 -1.19 2.42
CA VAL A 62 10.37 -0.21 1.65
C VAL A 62 8.90 -0.26 2.07
N THR A 63 8.30 0.89 2.38
CA THR A 63 6.86 0.97 2.67
C THR A 63 6.04 0.66 1.42
N VAL A 64 5.26 -0.42 1.49
CA VAL A 64 4.34 -0.84 0.42
C VAL A 64 2.96 -0.25 0.65
N LYS A 65 2.51 -0.22 1.91
CA LYS A 65 1.19 0.29 2.27
C LYS A 65 1.15 0.80 3.70
N VAL A 66 0.37 1.86 3.94
CA VAL A 66 -0.05 2.29 5.26
C VAL A 66 -1.54 2.01 5.38
N PHE A 67 -1.92 1.18 6.33
CA PHE A 67 -3.31 0.84 6.60
C PHE A 67 -3.80 1.51 7.88
N THR A 68 -5.02 2.01 7.84
CA THR A 68 -5.72 2.58 8.99
C THR A 68 -7.20 2.32 8.86
N LEU A 69 -7.89 2.28 10.00
CA LEU A 69 -9.34 2.21 10.06
C LEU A 69 -9.86 3.62 10.30
N THR A 70 -10.27 4.31 9.22
CA THR A 70 -10.67 5.73 9.30
C THR A 70 -11.97 5.96 10.08
N GLY A 71 -12.82 4.93 10.18
CA GLY A 71 -14.05 4.95 10.98
C GLY A 71 -14.78 3.60 10.99
N GLY A 72 -15.65 3.39 11.98
CA GLY A 72 -16.37 2.13 12.18
C GLY A 72 -15.61 1.13 13.05
N SER A 73 -16.16 -0.07 13.19
CA SER A 73 -15.59 -1.13 14.07
C SER A 73 -14.75 -2.15 13.33
N ALA A 74 -14.81 -2.19 11.99
CA ALA A 74 -14.04 -3.15 11.19
C ALA A 74 -13.85 -2.64 9.76
N TYR A 75 -12.67 -2.91 9.19
CA TYR A 75 -12.38 -2.66 7.79
C TYR A 75 -11.36 -3.68 7.29
N SER A 76 -11.45 -4.06 6.01
CA SER A 76 -10.47 -4.93 5.37
C SER A 76 -10.01 -4.31 4.06
N ASP A 77 -8.71 -4.41 3.82
CA ASP A 77 -8.08 -3.98 2.58
C ASP A 77 -7.03 -5.02 2.14
N SER A 78 -6.59 -4.94 0.90
CA SER A 78 -5.61 -5.88 0.33
C SER A 78 -4.28 -5.20 0.01
N VAL A 79 -3.21 -5.99 0.00
CA VAL A 79 -1.88 -5.57 -0.43
C VAL A 79 -1.23 -6.69 -1.24
N SER A 80 -0.58 -6.36 -2.35
CA SER A 80 0.21 -7.33 -3.11
C SER A 80 1.66 -7.28 -2.66
N LEU A 81 2.17 -8.41 -2.18
CA LEU A 81 3.54 -8.56 -1.69
C LEU A 81 4.26 -9.64 -2.50
N CYS A 82 5.57 -9.55 -2.58
CA CYS A 82 6.40 -10.50 -3.29
C CYS A 82 6.45 -11.83 -2.54
N ASN A 83 6.25 -12.92 -3.28
CA ASN A 83 6.31 -14.27 -2.75
C ASN A 83 7.69 -14.54 -2.13
N GLY A 84 7.70 -15.08 -0.91
CA GLY A 84 8.92 -15.38 -0.16
C GLY A 84 9.69 -14.17 0.37
N ALA A 85 9.19 -12.95 0.21
CA ALA A 85 9.85 -11.77 0.77
C ALA A 85 9.68 -11.70 2.30
N SER A 86 10.71 -11.18 2.99
CA SER A 86 10.55 -10.77 4.38
C SER A 86 9.73 -9.50 4.45
N ILE A 87 8.74 -9.50 5.32
CA ILE A 87 7.87 -8.36 5.55
C ILE A 87 7.93 -7.93 7.01
N ASP A 88 7.82 -6.64 7.22
CA ASP A 88 7.73 -6.03 8.53
C ASP A 88 6.39 -5.31 8.68
N LEU A 89 5.73 -5.53 9.80
CA LEU A 89 4.52 -4.81 10.19
C LEU A 89 4.89 -3.83 11.31
N VAL A 90 4.83 -2.54 11.01
CA VAL A 90 5.21 -1.47 11.94
C VAL A 90 3.95 -0.82 12.48
N TRP A 91 3.67 -1.02 13.77
CA TRP A 91 2.51 -0.46 14.47
C TRP A 91 2.77 0.96 14.98
N ALA A 92 1.83 1.87 14.71
CA ALA A 92 1.78 3.20 15.29
C ALA A 92 0.45 3.37 16.04
N GLY A 93 0.53 3.53 17.37
CA GLY A 93 -0.62 3.34 18.28
C GLY A 93 -1.70 4.42 18.32
N GLY A 94 -1.56 5.54 17.62
CA GLY A 94 -2.57 6.61 17.64
C GLY A 94 -2.99 7.05 19.05
N SER A 95 -4.23 7.49 19.20
CA SER A 95 -4.79 7.97 20.47
C SER A 95 -5.35 6.86 21.38
N TYR A 96 -5.92 5.80 20.81
CA TYR A 96 -6.60 4.72 21.56
C TYR A 96 -6.12 3.32 21.11
N PRO A 97 -4.82 3.00 21.30
CA PRO A 97 -4.24 1.75 20.81
C PRO A 97 -4.87 0.48 21.41
N SER A 98 -5.48 0.59 22.59
CA SER A 98 -6.12 -0.54 23.26
C SER A 98 -7.41 -1.01 22.59
N GLU A 99 -8.02 -0.17 21.75
CA GLU A 99 -9.26 -0.48 21.03
C GLU A 99 -8.98 -1.07 19.65
N CYS A 100 -7.77 -0.85 19.15
CA CYS A 100 -7.32 -1.28 17.84
C CYS A 100 -6.84 -2.73 17.84
N GLY A 101 -7.19 -3.49 16.81
CA GLY A 101 -6.62 -4.81 16.53
C GLY A 101 -6.44 -5.02 15.03
N PHE A 102 -5.40 -5.73 14.61
CA PHE A 102 -5.19 -6.04 13.20
C PHE A 102 -4.69 -7.46 12.99
N ALA A 103 -5.07 -8.05 11.85
CA ALA A 103 -4.61 -9.35 11.42
C ALA A 103 -4.34 -9.35 9.93
N MET A 104 -3.24 -9.97 9.52
CA MET A 104 -2.94 -10.20 8.12
C MET A 104 -3.20 -11.68 7.79
N THR A 105 -3.97 -11.94 6.75
CA THR A 105 -4.31 -13.28 6.30
C THR A 105 -4.03 -13.44 4.81
N ASP A 106 -3.67 -14.66 4.43
CA ASP A 106 -3.58 -15.07 3.03
C ASP A 106 -4.88 -15.78 2.61
N PHE A 107 -5.19 -15.79 1.32
CA PHE A 107 -6.17 -16.76 0.82
C PHE A 107 -5.54 -18.15 0.95
N THR A 108 -5.94 -18.90 1.96
CA THR A 108 -5.72 -20.34 1.89
C THR A 108 -6.60 -20.83 0.74
N VAL A 109 -6.02 -21.16 -0.41
CA VAL A 109 -6.69 -22.06 -1.34
C VAL A 109 -6.93 -23.34 -0.56
N ILE A 110 -8.17 -23.51 -0.08
CA ILE A 110 -8.61 -24.78 0.47
C ILE A 110 -8.57 -25.76 -0.71
N PRO A 111 -7.72 -26.80 -0.68
CA PRO A 111 -7.72 -27.83 -1.71
C PRO A 111 -9.06 -28.59 -1.74
#